data_AF-A0AAW2IN86-F1
#
_entry.id   AF-A0AAW2IN86-F1
#
_cell.length_a   1.000
_cell.length_b   1.000
_cell.length_c   1.000
_cell.angle_alpha   90.00
_cell.angle_beta   90.00
_cell.angle_gamma   90.00
#
_symmetry.space_group_name_H-M   'P 1'
#
loop_
_entity.id
_entity.type
_entity.pdbx_description
1 polymer ?
#
loop_
_entity_poly.entity_id
_entity_poly.type
_entity_poly.pdbx_seq_one_letter_code
_entity_poly.pdbx_strand_id
1 'polypeptide(L)' 'VKLFSELYELEYGNDCLEMHLGAVQRGERALVIDDIVATGGTLSAAIRLLGEVVKSLSCFVLKSVREY' A
#
# COMPACT_ATOMS: atom_id res chain seq x y z
N VAL A 1 -18.53 -4.08 7.81
CA VAL A 1 -17.49 -3.03 7.69
C VAL A 1 -17.43 -2.61 6.22
N LYS A 2 -17.34 -1.32 5.90
CA LYS A 2 -17.24 -0.85 4.51
C LYS A 2 -15.75 -0.76 4.13
N LEU A 3 -15.40 -1.20 2.93
CA LEU A 3 -14.01 -1.32 2.45
C LEU A 3 -13.81 -0.48 1.18
N PHE A 4 -12.58 -0.02 0.98
CA PHE A 4 -12.03 0.33 -0.33
C PHE A 4 -11.14 -0.81 -0.81
N SER A 5 -11.19 -1.11 -2.10
CA SER A 5 -10.54 -2.26 -2.71
C SER A 5 -9.79 -1.80 -3.95
N GLU A 6 -8.53 -2.20 -4.11
CA GLU A 6 -7.72 -1.94 -5.30
C GLU A 6 -7.14 -3.25 -5.84
N LEU A 7 -7.46 -3.54 -7.10
CA LEU A 7 -6.90 -4.68 -7.82
C LEU A 7 -5.49 -4.34 -8.35
N TYR A 8 -4.59 -5.31 -8.30
CA TYR A 8 -3.26 -5.23 -8.89
C TYR A 8 -2.87 -6.54 -9.57
N GLU A 9 -2.06 -6.43 -10.61
CA GLU A 9 -1.64 -7.55 -11.42
C GLU A 9 -0.50 -8.34 -10.75
N LEU A 10 -0.56 -9.66 -10.90
CA LEU A 10 0.51 -10.59 -10.59
C LEU A 10 1.08 -11.16 -11.90
N GLU A 11 2.16 -11.94 -11.82
CA GLU A 11 2.65 -12.69 -12.98
C GLU A 11 1.57 -13.62 -13.56
N TYR A 12 0.77 -14.22 -12.67
CA TYR A 12 -0.35 -15.09 -13.04
C TYR A 12 -1.62 -14.63 -12.33
N GLY A 13 -2.34 -13.72 -12.97
CA GLY A 13 -3.66 -13.27 -12.52
C GLY A 13 -3.62 -11.92 -11.81
N ASN A 14 -4.55 -11.74 -10.88
CA ASN A 14 -4.73 -10.49 -10.14
C ASN A 14 -4.97 -10.81 -8.68
N ASP A 15 -4.64 -9.85 -7.83
CA ASP A 15 -4.95 -9.87 -6.42
C ASP A 15 -5.58 -8.52 -6.00
N CYS A 16 -6.13 -8.46 -4.79
CA CYS A 16 -6.89 -7.32 -4.29
C CYS A 16 -6.36 -6.87 -2.93
N LEU A 17 -6.04 -5.59 -2.80
CA LEU A 17 -5.72 -4.97 -1.52
C LEU A 17 -6.93 -4.20 -1.00
N GLU A 18 -7.25 -4.35 0.29
CA GLU A 18 -8.42 -3.70 0.90
C GLU A 18 -8.07 -2.88 2.16
N MET A 19 -8.79 -1.79 2.37
CA MET A 19 -8.66 -0.91 3.54
C MET A 19 -10.03 -0.54 4.10
N HIS A 20 -10.17 -0.49 5.43
CA HIS A 20 -11.40 -0.03 6.07
C HIS A 20 -11.72 1.41 5.71
N LEU A 21 -12.99 1.67 5.35
CA LEU A 21 -13.46 3.02 5.07
C LEU A 21 -13.42 3.85 6.36
N GLY A 22 -12.62 4.92 6.35
CA GLY A 22 -12.38 5.76 7.53
C GLY A 22 -11.18 5.33 8.38
N ALA A 23 -10.39 4.35 7.95
CA ALA A 23 -9.09 4.06 8.58
C ALA A 23 -8.13 5.25 8.54
N VAL A 24 -8.31 6.13 7.56
CA VAL A 24 -7.52 7.35 7.34
C VAL A 24 -8.49 8.49 7.01
N GLN A 25 -8.20 9.67 7.53
CA GLN A 25 -9.00 10.88 7.31
C GLN A 25 -8.33 11.82 6.30
N ARG A 26 -9.15 12.65 5.67
CA ARG A 26 -8.66 13.67 4.73
C ARG A 26 -7.72 14.64 5.42
N GLY A 27 -6.58 14.89 4.78
CA GLY A 27 -5.56 15.81 5.29
C GLY A 27 -4.48 15.15 6.14
N GLU A 28 -4.64 13.88 6.51
CA GLU A 28 -3.61 13.12 7.23
C GLU A 28 -2.41 12.82 6.34
N ARG A 29 -1.28 12.49 6.98
CA ARG A 29 -0.07 12.02 6.32
C ARG A 29 0.05 10.52 6.55
N ALA A 30 0.35 9.76 5.50
CA ALA A 30 0.52 8.32 5.60
C ALA A 30 1.96 7.92 5.25
N LEU A 31 2.44 6.90 5.96
CA LEU A 31 3.68 6.19 5.67
C LEU A 31 3.34 4.73 5.44
N VAL A 32 3.56 4.24 4.23
CA VAL A 32 3.46 2.80 3.93
C VAL A 32 4.81 2.18 4.25
N ILE A 33 4.80 1.19 5.14
CA ILE A 33 5.98 0.41 5.52
C ILE A 33 5.78 -1.00 5.02
N ASP A 34 6.74 -1.48 4.24
CA ASP A 34 6.76 -2.85 3.75
C ASP A 34 8.11 -3.49 4.09
N ASP A 35 8.15 -4.81 4.23
CA ASP A 35 9.42 -5.51 4.45
C ASP A 35 10.19 -5.64 3.14
N ILE A 36 9.56 -6.14 2.10
CA ILE A 36 10.21 -6.39 0.81
C ILE A 36 9.32 -5.87 -0.32
N VAL A 37 9.91 -5.05 -1.17
CA VAL A 37 9.32 -4.72 -2.47
C VAL A 37 9.94 -5.61 -3.54
N ALA A 38 9.11 -6.44 -4.16
CA ALA A 38 9.47 -7.25 -5.33
C ALA A 38 9.17 -6.50 -6.63
N THR A 39 7.97 -6.68 -7.20
CA THR A 39 7.49 -5.96 -8.40
C THR A 39 6.87 -4.61 -8.07
N GLY A 40 6.51 -4.38 -6.80
CA GLY A 40 5.84 -3.15 -6.34
C GLY A 40 4.33 -3.12 -6.57
N GLY A 41 3.71 -4.21 -7.04
CA GLY A 41 2.26 -4.27 -7.26
C GLY A 41 1.44 -3.94 -6.00
N THR A 42 1.77 -4.57 -4.88
CA THR A 42 1.13 -4.35 -3.58
C THR A 42 1.29 -2.90 -3.11
N LEU A 43 2.50 -2.35 -3.20
CA LEU A 43 2.79 -0.96 -2.82
C LEU A 43 2.01 0.04 -3.70
N SER A 44 1.89 -0.24 -5.01
CA SER A 44 1.11 0.57 -5.94
C SER A 44 -0.39 0.55 -5.61
N ALA A 45 -0.95 -0.61 -5.25
CA ALA A 45 -2.33 -0.71 -4.77
C ALA A 45 -2.54 0.09 -3.48
N ALA A 46 -1.60 0.02 -2.53
CA ALA A 46 -1.66 0.80 -1.29
C ALA A 46 -1.61 2.31 -1.54
N ILE A 47 -0.76 2.75 -2.48
CA ILE A 47 -0.68 4.15 -2.90
C ILE A 47 -1.99 4.63 -3.50
N ARG A 48 -2.65 3.83 -4.35
CA ARG A 48 -3.95 4.18 -4.92
C ARG A 48 -5.05 4.28 -3.87
N LEU A 49 -5.10 3.32 -2.93
CA LEU A 49 -6.06 3.36 -1.81
C LEU A 49 -5.92 4.63 -0.96
N LEU A 50 -4.69 5.06 -0.70
CA LEU A 50 -4.41 6.21 0.16
C LEU A 50 -4.46 7.55 -0.59
N GLY A 51 -4.06 7.58 -1.86
CA GLY A 51 -3.88 8.79 -2.66
C GLY A 51 -5.14 9.64 -2.83
N GLU A 52 -6.32 9.02 -2.77
CA GLU A 52 -7.62 9.70 -2.83
C GLU A 52 -7.98 10.46 -1.53
N VAL A 53 -7.25 10.18 -0.44
CA VAL A 53 -7.61 10.60 0.92
C VAL A 53 -6.52 11.46 1.56
N VAL A 54 -5.25 11.06 1.45
CA VAL A 54 -4.16 11.66 2.24
C VAL A 54 -3.57 12.91 1.61
N LYS A 55 -3.02 13.79 2.45
CA LYS A 55 -2.33 15.01 1.98
C LYS A 55 -0.95 14.72 1.41
N SER A 56 -0.25 13.77 2.03
CA SER A 56 1.10 13.37 1.62
C SER A 56 1.31 11.90 1.93
N LEU A 57 1.99 11.22 1.03
CA LEU A 57 2.29 9.81 1.13
C LEU A 57 3.79 9.59 0.95
N SER A 58 4.38 8.80 1.85
CA SER A 58 5.73 8.30 1.73
C SER A 58 5.73 6.78 1.82
N CYS A 59 6.69 6.13 1.16
CA CYS A 59 6.91 4.69 1.28
C CYS A 59 8.31 4.41 1.86
N PHE A 60 8.40 3.42 2.74
CA PHE A 60 9.66 2.94 3.29
C PHE A 60 9.70 1.42 3.24
N VAL A 61 10.80 0.86 2.76
CA VAL A 61 10.96 -0.58 2.55
C VAL A 61 12.12 -1.09 3.40
N LEU A 62 11.85 -2.04 4.27
CA LEU A 62 12.80 -2.60 5.24
C LEU A 62 13.56 -3.79 4.65
N LYS A 63 14.63 -3.53 3.89
CA LYS A 63 15.49 -4.64 3.45
C LYS A 63 16.26 -5.22 4.64
N SER A 64 15.96 -6.47 5.02
CA SER A 64 16.80 -7.22 5.96
C SER A 64 18.19 -7.44 5.35
N VAL A 65 19.19 -6.76 5.90
CA VAL A 65 20.60 -7.03 5.62
C VAL A 65 20.97 -8.26 6.44
N ARG A 66 21.13 -9.42 5.79
CA ARG A 66 21.86 -10.53 6.41
C ARG A 66 23.34 -10.26 6.21
N GLU A 67 24.04 -9.97 7.30
CA GLU A 67 25.50 -10.11 7.34
C GLU A 67 25.83 -11.61 7.21
N TYR A 68 26.86 -11.90 6.42
CA TYR A 68 27.33 -13.26 6.10
C TYR A 68 27.86 -14.00 7.33
#